data_AF-A0A3D4EDB2-F1
#
_entry.id   AF-A0A3D4EDB2-F1
#
_cell.length_a   1.000
_cell.length_b   1.000
_cell.length_c   1.000
_cell.angle_alpha   90.00
_cell.angle_beta   90.00
_cell.angle_gamma   90.00
#
_symmetry.space_group_name_H-M   'P 1'
#
loop_
_entity.id
_entity.type
_entity.pdbx_description
1 polymer ?
#
loop_
_entity_poly.entity_id
_entity_poly.type
_entity_poly.pdbx_seq_one_letter_code
_entity_poly.pdbx_strand_id
1 'polypeptide(L)'
;AMGLSFSVPDNVPAPPSLKNIFKEIENDLGIRMSGCPNLENWARQGVLLLNSILTVRSGEAASHSGIGWQQFTDAVIRYISDNCNGVVFLLWGNYARSKKELIDTSRHYVLEAPHPSPLARGAFFGCRHFSRTNEILVREGKTPINWQL
;
A
#
# COMPACT_ATOMS: atom_id res chain seq x y z
N ALA A 1 -10.75 -8.04 -8.80
CA ALA A 1 -10.00 -7.81 -7.54
C ALA A 1 -9.83 -9.15 -6.83
N MET A 2 -8.78 -9.32 -6.03
CA MET A 2 -8.47 -10.59 -5.33
C MET A 2 -8.34 -10.45 -3.80
N GLY A 3 -8.93 -9.41 -3.22
CA GLY A 3 -8.90 -9.16 -1.76
C GLY A 3 -7.63 -8.49 -1.23
N LEU A 4 -6.57 -8.38 -2.04
CA LEU A 4 -5.36 -7.61 -1.75
C LEU A 4 -5.44 -6.23 -2.42
N SER A 5 -5.10 -5.14 -1.71
CA SER A 5 -5.08 -3.80 -2.29
C SER A 5 -4.18 -3.74 -3.52
N PHE A 6 -4.66 -3.10 -4.59
CA PHE A 6 -4.00 -2.95 -5.91
C PHE A 6 -3.81 -4.24 -6.74
N SER A 7 -3.70 -5.40 -6.10
CA SER A 7 -3.45 -6.69 -6.77
C SER A 7 -4.63 -7.16 -7.63
N VAL A 8 -4.33 -7.74 -8.79
CA VAL A 8 -5.30 -8.49 -9.61
C VAL A 8 -4.70 -9.82 -10.07
N PRO A 9 -5.53 -10.82 -10.42
CA PRO A 9 -5.04 -12.11 -10.92
C PRO A 9 -4.18 -11.98 -12.18
N ASP A 10 -3.28 -12.93 -12.41
CA ASP A 10 -2.26 -12.88 -13.48
C ASP A 10 -2.84 -12.69 -14.89
N ASN A 11 -4.05 -13.19 -15.12
CA ASN A 11 -4.76 -13.09 -16.40
C ASN A 11 -5.53 -11.76 -16.57
N VAL A 12 -5.46 -10.84 -15.61
CA VAL A 12 -6.15 -9.55 -15.65
C VAL A 12 -5.13 -8.43 -15.87
N PRO A 13 -5.35 -7.51 -16.83
CA PRO A 13 -4.45 -6.39 -17.04
C PRO A 13 -4.27 -5.53 -15.79
N ALA A 14 -3.02 -5.15 -15.50
CA ALA A 14 -2.70 -4.27 -14.38
C ALA A 14 -3.51 -2.96 -14.44
N PRO A 15 -4.24 -2.60 -13.37
CA PRO A 15 -4.96 -1.32 -13.31
C PRO A 15 -4.01 -0.11 -13.43
N PRO A 16 -4.49 1.07 -13.86
CA PRO A 16 -3.65 2.26 -14.00
C PRO A 16 -2.88 2.64 -12.74
N SER A 17 -3.50 2.53 -11.56
CA SER A 17 -2.83 2.77 -10.28
C SER A 17 -1.67 1.80 -10.04
N LEU A 18 -1.83 0.51 -10.39
CA LEU A 18 -0.77 -0.48 -10.23
C LEU A 18 0.38 -0.25 -11.22
N LYS A 19 0.07 0.15 -12.45
CA LYS A 19 1.10 0.55 -13.43
C LYS A 19 1.93 1.74 -12.94
N ASN A 20 1.31 2.70 -12.24
CA ASN A 20 2.03 3.82 -11.65
C ASN A 20 2.88 3.38 -10.44
N ILE A 21 2.40 2.43 -9.63
CA ILE A 21 3.21 1.80 -8.58
C ILE A 21 4.46 1.15 -9.17
N PHE A 22 4.32 0.36 -10.24
CA PHE A 22 5.48 -0.27 -10.89
C PHE A 22 6.49 0.75 -11.42
N LYS A 23 6.02 1.79 -12.13
CA LYS A 23 6.90 2.86 -12.61
C LYS A 23 7.65 3.55 -11.46
N GLU A 24 7.00 3.77 -10.33
CA GLU A 24 7.67 4.34 -9.15
C GLU A 24 8.73 3.39 -8.58
N ILE A 25 8.44 2.08 -8.51
CA ILE A 25 9.44 1.07 -8.07
C ILE A 25 10.66 1.06 -9.00
N GLU A 26 10.44 1.05 -10.32
CA GLU A 26 11.52 1.06 -11.31
C GLU A 26 12.39 2.31 -11.17
N ASN A 27 11.77 3.48 -11.01
CA ASN A 27 12.48 4.74 -10.80
C ASN A 27 13.21 4.81 -9.44
N ASP A 28 12.60 4.27 -8.39
CA ASP A 28 13.13 4.35 -7.02
C ASP A 28 14.31 3.40 -6.80
N LEU A 29 14.18 2.15 -7.25
CA LEU A 29 15.13 1.06 -6.99
C LEU A 29 16.05 0.75 -8.18
N GLY A 30 15.79 1.32 -9.37
CA GLY A 30 16.57 1.04 -10.58
C GLY A 30 16.41 -0.39 -11.10
N ILE A 31 15.34 -1.07 -10.72
CA ILE A 31 15.02 -2.45 -11.15
C ILE A 31 13.98 -2.42 -12.27
N ARG A 32 13.81 -3.55 -12.97
CA ARG A 32 12.73 -3.74 -13.94
C ARG A 32 11.63 -4.60 -13.34
N MET A 33 10.39 -4.13 -13.41
CA MET A 33 9.22 -4.91 -12.98
C MET A 33 8.79 -5.86 -14.10
N SER A 34 8.41 -7.09 -13.77
CA SER A 34 7.87 -8.04 -14.76
C SER A 34 6.54 -7.58 -15.36
N GLY A 35 5.84 -6.67 -14.66
CA GLY A 35 4.47 -6.29 -14.96
C GLY A 35 3.43 -7.29 -14.44
N CYS A 36 3.86 -8.34 -13.72
CA CYS A 36 2.98 -9.27 -13.04
C CYS A 36 2.05 -8.52 -12.08
N PRO A 37 0.73 -8.56 -12.28
CA PRO A 37 -0.19 -7.74 -11.51
C PRO A 37 -0.56 -8.33 -10.15
N ASN A 38 -0.10 -9.55 -9.87
CA ASN A 38 -0.33 -10.27 -8.62
C ASN A 38 0.75 -9.94 -7.60
N LEU A 39 0.32 -9.35 -6.49
CA LEU A 39 1.16 -8.86 -5.39
C LEU A 39 1.31 -9.87 -4.24
N GLU A 40 0.90 -11.12 -4.43
CA GLU A 40 0.97 -12.16 -3.40
C GLU A 40 2.40 -12.39 -2.89
N ASN A 41 3.42 -12.21 -3.74
CA ASN A 41 4.81 -12.28 -3.32
C ASN A 41 5.15 -11.24 -2.24
N TRP A 42 4.62 -10.02 -2.33
CA TRP A 42 4.79 -9.02 -1.27
C TRP A 42 4.08 -9.44 0.02
N ALA A 43 2.87 -10.00 -0.08
CA ALA A 43 2.12 -10.48 1.09
C ALA A 43 2.86 -11.61 1.83
N ARG A 44 3.49 -12.54 1.09
CA ARG A 44 4.31 -13.62 1.66
C ARG A 44 5.56 -13.11 2.37
N GLN A 45 6.03 -11.91 2.05
CA GLN A 45 7.15 -11.23 2.69
C GLN A 45 6.73 -10.34 3.88
N GLY A 46 5.45 -10.35 4.26
CA GLY A 46 4.93 -9.58 5.41
C GLY A 46 4.34 -8.22 5.05
N VAL A 47 4.09 -7.93 3.76
CA VAL A 47 3.40 -6.70 3.34
C VAL A 47 1.89 -6.89 3.43
N LEU A 48 1.25 -6.21 4.38
CA LEU A 48 -0.21 -6.19 4.48
C LEU A 48 -0.82 -5.25 3.42
N LEU A 49 -1.52 -5.84 2.44
CA LEU A 49 -2.18 -5.12 1.35
C LEU A 49 -3.66 -4.82 1.67
N LEU A 50 -3.89 -3.83 2.54
CA LEU A 50 -5.21 -3.49 3.08
C LEU A 50 -5.92 -2.39 2.28
N ASN A 51 -7.13 -2.66 1.80
CA ASN A 51 -8.02 -1.61 1.30
C ASN A 51 -8.79 -0.96 2.46
N SER A 52 -9.15 0.32 2.33
CA SER A 52 -10.03 1.00 3.30
C SER A 52 -11.49 0.58 3.22
N ILE A 53 -11.92 0.03 2.09
CA ILE A 53 -13.25 -0.54 1.86
C ILE A 53 -13.01 -1.89 1.18
N LEU A 54 -13.51 -2.97 1.78
CA LEU A 54 -13.13 -4.32 1.35
C LEU A 54 -14.02 -4.90 0.22
N THR A 55 -15.09 -4.20 -0.14
CA THR A 55 -16.01 -4.60 -1.22
C THR A 55 -16.46 -3.40 -2.04
N VAL A 56 -16.89 -3.63 -3.27
CA VAL A 56 -17.43 -2.61 -4.17
C VAL A 56 -18.41 -3.26 -5.14
N ARG A 57 -19.43 -2.54 -5.60
CA ARG A 57 -20.31 -2.99 -6.68
C ARG A 57 -19.59 -2.82 -8.02
N SER A 58 -19.88 -3.72 -8.95
CA SER A 58 -19.27 -3.65 -10.28
C SER A 58 -19.63 -2.31 -10.95
N GLY A 59 -18.61 -1.59 -11.42
CA GLY A 59 -18.78 -0.29 -12.11
C GLY A 59 -19.08 0.92 -11.21
N GLU A 60 -19.37 0.73 -9.91
CA GLU A 60 -19.74 1.81 -8.99
C GLU A 60 -18.62 2.05 -7.96
N ALA A 61 -17.69 2.95 -8.30
CA ALA A 61 -16.60 3.29 -7.39
C ALA A 61 -17.11 3.76 -6.02
N ALA A 62 -16.51 3.24 -4.94
CA ALA A 62 -16.85 3.57 -3.55
C ALA A 62 -18.32 3.31 -3.12
N SER A 63 -19.06 2.46 -3.85
CA SER A 63 -20.47 2.13 -3.56
C SER A 63 -20.73 1.61 -2.14
N HIS A 64 -19.73 1.00 -1.51
CA HIS A 64 -19.80 0.43 -0.16
C HIS A 64 -19.02 1.26 0.87
N SER A 65 -18.77 2.54 0.60
CA SER A 65 -18.13 3.45 1.55
C SER A 65 -18.98 3.78 2.78
N GLY A 66 -20.28 3.47 2.79
CA GLY A 66 -21.16 3.76 3.92
C GLY A 66 -21.52 2.57 4.81
N ILE A 67 -20.99 1.37 4.54
CA ILE A 67 -21.52 0.12 5.13
C ILE A 67 -20.69 -0.43 6.30
N GLY A 68 -19.74 0.34 6.83
CA GLY A 68 -19.01 0.02 8.06
C GLY A 68 -17.65 -0.65 7.88
N TRP A 69 -17.20 -0.93 6.64
CA TRP A 69 -15.85 -1.49 6.40
C TRP A 69 -14.73 -0.67 7.03
N GLN A 70 -14.92 0.64 7.11
CA GLN A 70 -13.98 1.55 7.74
C GLN A 70 -13.73 1.22 9.20
N GLN A 71 -14.78 0.86 9.95
CA GLN A 71 -14.63 0.52 11.37
C GLN A 71 -13.73 -0.69 11.54
N PHE A 72 -13.90 -1.69 10.68
CA PHE A 72 -13.07 -2.88 10.66
C PHE A 72 -11.62 -2.55 10.28
N THR A 73 -11.39 -1.82 9.18
CA THR A 73 -10.02 -1.49 8.75
C THR A 73 -9.31 -0.59 9.76
N ASP A 74 -10.03 0.31 10.42
CA ASP A 74 -9.49 1.17 11.48
C ASP A 74 -9.12 0.34 12.71
N ALA A 75 -9.94 -0.66 13.07
CA ALA A 75 -9.60 -1.60 14.13
C ALA A 75 -8.35 -2.43 13.81
N VAL A 76 -8.18 -2.85 12.55
CA VAL A 76 -6.95 -3.55 12.10
C VAL A 76 -5.73 -2.65 12.24
N ILE A 77 -5.81 -1.38 11.81
CA ILE A 77 -4.69 -0.43 11.93
C ILE A 77 -4.33 -0.20 13.41
N ARG A 78 -5.33 0.06 14.27
CA ARG A 78 -5.10 0.22 15.72
C ARG A 78 -4.46 -1.03 16.32
N TYR A 79 -4.98 -2.21 15.99
CA TYR A 79 -4.42 -3.47 16.50
C TYR A 79 -2.94 -3.63 16.13
N ILE A 80 -2.56 -3.34 14.88
CA ILE A 80 -1.15 -3.38 14.45
C ILE A 80 -0.33 -2.33 15.20
N SER A 81 -0.86 -1.12 15.36
CA SER A 81 -0.18 -0.05 16.10
C SER A 81 0.04 -0.42 17.57
N ASP A 82 -0.93 -1.09 18.20
CA ASP A 82 -0.85 -1.40 19.61
C ASP A 82 0.06 -2.62 19.86
N ASN A 83 0.03 -3.62 18.97
CA ASN A 83 0.59 -4.95 19.21
C ASN A 83 1.87 -5.26 18.42
N CYS A 84 2.28 -4.42 17.46
CA CYS A 84 3.53 -4.59 16.72
C CYS A 84 4.52 -3.47 17.05
N ASN A 85 5.76 -3.56 16.56
CA ASN A 85 6.78 -2.51 16.72
C ASN A 85 7.59 -2.34 15.44
N GLY A 86 7.99 -1.11 15.14
CA GLY A 86 8.81 -0.77 13.96
C GLY A 86 8.13 -1.13 12.64
N VAL A 87 6.80 -0.98 12.58
CA VAL A 87 6.01 -1.20 11.33
C VAL A 87 6.10 0.06 10.47
N VAL A 88 6.21 -0.11 9.16
CA VAL A 88 6.22 0.98 8.18
C VAL A 88 4.85 1.06 7.51
N PHE A 89 4.11 2.13 7.76
CA PHE A 89 2.80 2.39 7.17
C PHE A 89 2.94 3.27 5.92
N LEU A 90 2.52 2.74 4.77
CA LEU A 90 2.47 3.48 3.50
C LEU A 90 1.06 4.04 3.29
N LEU A 91 0.89 5.35 3.51
CA LEU A 91 -0.41 6.02 3.44
C LEU A 91 -0.52 6.79 2.12
N TRP A 92 -1.15 6.16 1.11
CA TRP A 92 -1.30 6.74 -0.24
C TRP A 92 -2.70 7.35 -0.46
N GLY A 93 -2.75 8.68 -0.57
CA GLY A 93 -3.96 9.47 -0.78
C GLY A 93 -4.58 10.02 0.51
N ASN A 94 -5.44 11.04 0.39
CA ASN A 94 -6.03 11.77 1.52
C ASN A 94 -6.71 10.84 2.53
N TYR A 95 -7.47 9.86 2.02
CA TYR A 95 -8.18 8.93 2.87
C TYR A 95 -7.22 8.07 3.70
N ALA A 96 -6.17 7.49 3.09
CA ALA A 96 -5.17 6.73 3.83
C ALA A 96 -4.43 7.60 4.84
N ARG A 97 -4.07 8.83 4.45
CA ARG A 97 -3.40 9.80 5.34
C ARG A 97 -4.24 10.17 6.57
N SER A 98 -5.56 10.23 6.44
CA SER A 98 -6.45 10.47 7.60
C SER A 98 -6.30 9.40 8.69
N LYS A 99 -5.87 8.19 8.34
CA LYS A 99 -5.67 7.08 9.30
C LYS A 99 -4.39 7.21 10.13
N LYS A 100 -3.57 8.23 9.88
CA LYS A 100 -2.37 8.51 10.68
C LYS A 100 -2.69 8.70 12.17
N GLU A 101 -3.86 9.23 12.50
CA GLU A 101 -4.31 9.39 13.89
C GLU A 101 -4.47 8.06 14.65
N LEU A 102 -4.53 6.94 13.93
CA LEU A 102 -4.66 5.60 14.51
C LEU A 102 -3.31 4.92 14.75
N ILE A 103 -2.21 5.60 14.45
CA ILE A 103 -0.85 5.03 14.45
C ILE A 103 0.00 5.78 15.49
N ASP A 104 0.57 5.04 16.42
CA ASP A 104 1.57 5.55 17.36
C ASP A 104 2.91 5.76 16.64
N THR A 105 3.16 6.99 16.19
CA THR A 105 4.38 7.35 15.46
C THR A 105 5.65 7.37 16.33
N SER A 106 5.53 7.14 17.65
CA SER A 106 6.72 6.91 18.50
C SER A 106 7.25 5.49 18.37
N ARG A 107 6.40 4.54 17.94
CA ARG A 107 6.72 3.10 17.77
C ARG A 107 6.82 2.66 16.32
N HIS A 108 6.26 3.45 15.40
CA HIS A 108 6.08 3.11 13.99
C HIS A 108 6.52 4.23 13.05
N TYR A 109 6.74 3.87 11.79
CA TYR A 109 7.12 4.80 10.74
C TYR A 109 5.94 5.02 9.80
N VAL A 110 5.74 6.26 9.37
CA VAL A 110 4.67 6.63 8.43
C VAL A 110 5.29 7.32 7.23
N LEU A 111 5.01 6.80 6.04
CA LEU A 111 5.37 7.41 4.76
C LEU A 111 4.09 7.79 4.03
N GLU A 112 3.95 9.08 3.69
CA GLU A 112 2.75 9.65 3.11
C GLU A 112 3.01 10.13 1.68
N ALA A 113 2.12 9.79 0.74
CA ALA A 113 2.15 10.30 -0.62
C ALA A 113 0.73 10.52 -1.17
N PRO A 114 0.56 11.30 -2.25
CA PRO A 114 -0.68 11.28 -3.03
C PRO A 114 -1.03 9.87 -3.52
N HIS A 115 -2.28 9.65 -3.92
CA HIS A 115 -2.68 8.33 -4.41
C HIS A 115 -2.02 8.02 -5.76
N PRO A 116 -1.59 6.78 -6.07
CA PRO A 116 -1.01 6.40 -7.37
C PRO A 116 -1.99 6.47 -8.57
N SER A 117 -3.20 6.98 -8.36
CA SER A 117 -4.22 7.04 -9.42
C SER A 117 -3.84 8.12 -10.43
N PRO A 118 -4.14 7.94 -11.73
CA PRO A 118 -4.00 9.00 -12.73
C PRO A 118 -4.70 10.31 -12.33
N LEU A 119 -5.76 10.25 -11.51
CA LEU A 119 -6.47 11.41 -10.99
C LEU A 119 -5.60 12.34 -10.13
N ALA A 120 -4.54 11.80 -9.51
CA ALA A 120 -3.56 12.58 -8.75
C ALA A 120 -2.52 13.29 -9.64
N ARG A 121 -2.67 13.24 -10.97
CA ARG A 121 -1.83 13.94 -11.96
C ARG A 121 -0.32 13.72 -11.78
N GLY A 122 0.06 12.49 -11.42
CA GLY A 122 1.47 12.11 -11.26
C GLY A 122 2.11 12.54 -9.94
N ALA A 123 1.37 13.17 -9.01
CA ALA A 123 1.93 13.62 -7.73
C ALA A 123 2.41 12.49 -6.79
N PHE A 124 2.13 11.23 -7.15
CA PHE A 124 2.68 10.05 -6.47
C PHE A 124 4.17 9.80 -6.78
N PHE A 125 4.62 10.20 -7.97
CA PHE A 125 5.98 9.87 -8.43
C PHE A 125 7.05 10.64 -7.66
N GLY A 126 8.20 9.99 -7.44
CA GLY A 126 9.32 10.53 -6.67
C GLY A 126 9.15 10.44 -5.14
N CYS A 127 8.13 9.73 -4.66
CA CYS A 127 7.93 9.52 -3.22
C CYS A 127 9.02 8.63 -2.61
N ARG A 128 9.58 7.70 -3.41
CA ARG A 128 10.65 6.78 -3.01
C ARG A 128 10.31 5.93 -1.79
N HIS A 129 9.04 5.52 -1.68
CA HIS A 129 8.57 4.79 -0.51
C HIS A 129 9.19 3.39 -0.41
N PHE A 130 9.60 2.76 -1.52
CA PHE A 130 10.08 1.38 -1.53
C PHE A 130 11.52 1.29 -0.99
N SER A 131 12.41 2.16 -1.47
CA SER A 131 13.78 2.29 -0.95
C SER A 131 13.77 2.72 0.51
N ARG A 132 13.00 3.77 0.85
CA ARG A 132 12.87 4.26 2.23
C ARG A 132 12.32 3.22 3.19
N THR A 133 11.35 2.41 2.76
CA THR A 133 10.85 1.29 3.58
C THR A 133 11.96 0.30 3.88
N ASN A 134 12.73 -0.11 2.87
CA ASN A 134 13.84 -1.03 3.07
C ASN A 134 14.95 -0.41 3.93
N GLU A 135 15.27 0.87 3.77
CA GLU A 135 16.22 1.57 4.66
C GLU A 135 15.77 1.54 6.12
N ILE A 136 14.49 1.79 6.38
CA ILE A 136 13.92 1.72 7.73
C ILE A 136 14.00 0.29 8.27
N LEU A 137 13.61 -0.71 7.48
CA LEU A 137 13.67 -2.12 7.89
C LEU A 137 15.10 -2.53 8.25
N VAL A 138 16.11 -2.16 7.44
CA VAL A 138 17.52 -2.43 7.73
C VAL A 138 17.96 -1.76 9.03
N ARG A 139 17.60 -0.49 9.26
CA ARG A 139 17.93 0.23 10.50
C ARG A 139 17.32 -0.43 11.73
N GLU A 140 16.14 -1.02 11.59
CA GLU A 140 15.43 -1.78 12.62
C GLU A 140 15.92 -3.25 12.73
N GLY A 141 16.96 -3.64 11.99
CA GLY A 141 17.49 -5.01 12.01
C GLY A 141 16.58 -6.06 11.35
N LYS A 142 15.65 -5.64 10.50
CA LYS A 142 14.68 -6.49 9.79
C LYS A 142 15.14 -6.76 8.35
N THR A 143 14.69 -7.88 7.79
CA THR A 143 14.93 -8.24 6.39
C THR A 143 14.21 -7.24 5.46
N PRO A 144 14.92 -6.66 4.47
CA PRO A 144 14.28 -5.83 3.43
C PRO A 144 13.26 -6.62 2.62
N ILE A 145 12.27 -5.92 2.08
CA ILE A 145 11.31 -6.52 1.13
C ILE A 145 11.95 -6.56 -0.26
N ASN A 146 11.87 -7.71 -0.91
CA ASN A 146 12.08 -7.81 -2.35
C ASN A 146 10.82 -7.31 -3.07
N TRP A 147 10.88 -6.04 -3.48
CA TRP A 147 9.80 -5.38 -4.21
C TRP A 147 9.68 -5.82 -5.68
N GLN A 148 10.70 -6.51 -6.22
CA GLN A 148 10.65 -7.02 -7.58
C GLN A 148 9.61 -8.13 -7.70
N LEU A 149 8.76 -8.01 -8.73
CA LEU A 149 7.80 -9.02 -9.17
C LEU A 149 8.16 -9.48 -10.58
#